data_AF-A0A8T3VU69-F1
#
_entry.id   AF-A0A8T3VU69-F1
#
_cell.length_a   1.000
_cell.length_b   1.000
_cell.length_c   1.000
_cell.angle_alpha   90.00
_cell.angle_beta   90.00
_cell.angle_gamma   90.00
#
_symmetry.space_group_name_H-M   'P 1'
#
loop_
_entity.id
_entity.type
_entity.pdbx_description
1 polymer ?
#
loop_
_entity_poly.entity_id
_entity_poly.type
_entity_poly.pdbx_seq_one_letter_code
_entity_poly.pdbx_strand_id
1 'polypeptide(L)' 'MIVQFPTIEVKSVLAATDLTKSVSESKAFGATLVDGQGKLLANETVTFNINGMIYDRTTDSEGVARLNINCKKENTL' A
#
# COMPACT_ATOMS: atom_id res chain seq x y z
N MET A 1 10.39 -15.68 -43.20
CA MET A 1 10.17 -16.34 -41.89
C MET A 1 10.31 -15.28 -40.82
N ILE A 2 9.28 -15.00 -40.03
CA ILE A 2 9.35 -14.04 -38.91
C ILE A 2 9.40 -14.89 -37.64
N VAL A 3 10.46 -14.75 -36.86
CA VAL A 3 10.59 -15.39 -35.55
C VAL A 3 9.88 -14.49 -34.54
N GLN A 4 8.78 -14.97 -33.96
CA GLN A 4 8.13 -14.31 -32.83
C GLN A 4 8.77 -14.78 -31.53
N PHE A 5 9.15 -13.86 -30.66
CA PHE A 5 9.57 -14.16 -29.31
C PHE A 5 8.38 -14.05 -28.35
N PRO A 6 8.28 -14.91 -27.33
CA PRO A 6 7.25 -14.79 -26.31
C PRO A 6 7.46 -13.49 -25.51
N THR A 7 6.38 -12.75 -25.30
CA THR A 7 6.34 -11.60 -24.39
C THR A 7 6.10 -12.07 -22.97
N ILE A 8 6.98 -11.69 -22.05
CA ILE A 8 6.81 -11.93 -20.62
C ILE A 8 6.15 -10.69 -20.02
N GLU A 9 4.99 -10.87 -19.40
CA GLU A 9 4.29 -9.81 -18.68
C GLU A 9 4.55 -9.96 -17.17
N VAL A 10 5.20 -8.97 -16.58
CA VAL A 10 5.35 -8.86 -15.13
C VAL A 10 4.20 -8.03 -14.59
N LYS A 11 3.48 -8.55 -13.59
CA LYS A 11 2.35 -7.85 -12.96
C LYS A 11 2.85 -6.82 -11.94
N SER A 12 1.97 -5.89 -11.59
CA SER A 12 2.22 -4.92 -10.53
C SER A 12 2.43 -5.60 -9.18
N VAL A 13 3.17 -4.92 -8.31
CA VAL A 13 3.50 -5.38 -6.97
C VAL A 13 3.05 -4.33 -5.96
N LEU A 14 2.30 -4.77 -4.96
CA LEU A 14 1.95 -3.99 -3.78
C LEU A 14 2.82 -4.48 -2.61
N ALA A 15 3.64 -3.58 -2.06
CA ALA A 15 4.56 -3.89 -0.97
C ALA A 15 4.29 -3.01 0.24
N ALA A 16 4.40 -3.57 1.44
CA ALA A 16 4.26 -2.84 2.70
C ALA A 16 5.13 -3.50 3.78
N THR A 17 5.43 -2.75 4.83
CA THR A 17 6.14 -3.25 6.02
C THR A 17 5.29 -3.05 7.25
N ASP A 18 5.42 -3.94 8.23
CA ASP A 18 4.67 -3.86 9.48
C ASP A 18 4.83 -2.50 10.16
N LEU A 19 3.69 -1.92 10.56
CA LEU A 19 3.66 -0.72 11.37
C LEU A 19 3.65 -1.11 12.85
N THR A 20 4.78 -0.93 13.51
CA THR A 20 4.83 -0.81 14.97
C THR A 20 4.83 0.67 15.35
N LYS A 21 3.96 1.06 16.29
CA LYS A 21 3.92 2.42 16.83
C LYS A 21 3.36 2.48 18.25
N SER A 22 3.72 3.53 18.97
CA SER A 22 3.14 3.91 20.27
C SER A 22 1.87 4.74 20.10
N VAL A 23 1.04 4.80 21.15
CA VAL A 23 -0.24 5.55 21.11
C VAL A 23 -0.06 7.04 20.81
N SER A 24 1.07 7.63 21.24
CA SER A 24 1.38 9.05 21.01
C SER A 24 2.01 9.33 19.64
N GLU A 25 2.35 8.31 18.85
CA GLU A 25 3.04 8.50 17.57
C GLU A 25 2.07 8.74 16.41
N SER A 26 2.30 9.82 15.68
CA SER A 26 1.64 10.18 14.43
C SER A 26 2.23 9.43 13.22
N LYS A 27 2.44 8.11 13.36
CA LYS A 27 2.93 7.24 12.29
C LYS A 27 1.77 6.59 11.54
N ALA A 28 1.84 6.62 10.20
CA ALA A 28 0.89 6.01 9.28
C ALA A 28 1.39 4.67 8.75
N PHE A 29 0.47 3.77 8.41
CA PHE A 29 0.78 2.56 7.64
C PHE A 29 0.89 2.95 6.17
N GLY A 30 1.93 2.49 5.49
CA GLY A 30 2.19 2.82 4.09
C GLY A 30 2.32 1.55 3.25
N ALA A 31 1.66 1.55 2.09
CA ALA A 31 1.86 0.54 1.06
C ALA A 31 2.31 1.24 -0.24
N THR A 32 3.35 0.71 -0.86
CA THR A 32 3.91 1.20 -2.12
C THR A 32 3.46 0.31 -3.27
N LEU A 33 2.96 0.93 -4.33
CA LEU A 33 2.53 0.27 -5.55
C LEU A 33 3.49 0.58 -6.71
N VAL A 34 3.96 -0.48 -7.36
CA VAL A 34 4.78 -0.40 -8.58
C VAL A 34 4.22 -1.24 -9.71
N ASP A 35 4.52 -0.86 -10.95
CA ASP A 35 4.27 -1.72 -12.12
C ASP A 35 5.28 -2.87 -12.22
N GLY A 36 5.13 -3.72 -13.24
CA GLY A 36 6.03 -4.85 -13.47
C GLY A 36 7.48 -4.49 -13.80
N GLN A 37 7.79 -3.20 -13.98
CA GLN A 37 9.14 -2.69 -14.23
C GLN A 37 9.70 -1.92 -13.02
N GLY A 38 8.95 -1.86 -11.91
CA GLY A 38 9.35 -1.15 -10.70
C GLY A 38 9.05 0.35 -10.72
N LYS A 39 8.30 0.85 -11.70
CA LYS A 39 7.88 2.26 -11.73
C LYS A 39 6.76 2.49 -10.72
N LEU A 40 6.89 3.56 -9.93
CA LEU A 40 5.87 3.99 -8.97
C LEU A 40 4.56 4.34 -9.68
N LEU A 41 3.45 3.83 -9.16
CA LEU A 41 2.11 4.09 -9.69
C LEU A 41 1.36 5.05 -8.78
N ALA A 42 1.14 6.26 -9.28
CA ALA A 42 0.40 7.33 -8.60
C ALA A 42 -1.08 7.35 -9.01
N ASN A 43 -1.95 7.91 -8.16
CA ASN A 43 -3.40 8.01 -8.38
C ASN A 43 -4.17 6.69 -8.49
N GLU A 44 -3.57 5.57 -8.05
CA GLU A 44 -4.22 4.27 -7.98
C GLU A 44 -4.90 4.08 -6.61
N THR A 45 -6.04 3.38 -6.60
CA THR A 45 -6.75 3.06 -5.36
C THR A 45 -6.23 1.77 -4.75
N VAL A 46 -5.74 1.86 -3.52
CA VAL A 46 -5.38 0.73 -2.66
C VAL A 46 -6.42 0.57 -1.57
N THR A 47 -6.98 -0.62 -1.46
CA THR A 47 -7.99 -0.97 -0.45
C THR A 47 -7.32 -1.64 0.75
N PHE A 48 -7.41 -1.00 1.91
CA PHE A 48 -6.97 -1.56 3.18
C PHE A 48 -8.16 -2.16 3.93
N ASN A 49 -8.01 -3.39 4.43
CA ASN A 49 -8.98 -4.02 5.31
C ASN A 49 -8.41 -4.11 6.73
N ILE A 50 -9.02 -3.39 7.67
CA ILE A 50 -8.63 -3.39 9.07
C ILE A 50 -9.80 -3.95 9.89
N ASN A 51 -9.62 -5.14 10.46
CA ASN A 51 -10.64 -5.82 11.27
C ASN A 51 -12.03 -5.89 10.61
N GLY A 52 -12.08 -6.07 9.28
CA GLY A 52 -13.34 -6.12 8.51
C GLY A 52 -13.85 -4.77 8.02
N MET A 53 -13.24 -3.66 8.43
CA MET A 53 -13.56 -2.33 7.92
C MET A 53 -12.68 -1.96 6.73
N ILE A 54 -13.31 -1.51 5.65
CA ILE A 54 -12.65 -1.17 4.38
C ILE A 54 -12.29 0.31 4.35
N TYR A 55 -11.05 0.59 3.96
CA TYR A 55 -10.52 1.93 3.75
C TYR A 55 -9.81 2.02 2.41
N ASP A 56 -10.39 2.76 1.48
CA ASP A 56 -9.74 3.09 0.22
C ASP A 56 -8.81 4.30 0.39
N ARG A 57 -7.62 4.17 -0.20
CA ARG A 57 -6.59 5.22 -0.22
C ARG A 57 -5.97 5.30 -1.58
N THR A 58 -5.81 6.51 -2.06
CA THR A 58 -5.14 6.78 -3.33
C THR A 58 -3.63 6.90 -3.10
N THR A 59 -2.84 6.25 -3.95
CA THR A 59 -1.38 6.39 -3.96
C THR A 59 -0.98 7.80 -4.39
N ASP A 60 -0.03 8.38 -3.68
CA ASP A 60 0.52 9.69 -4.03
C ASP A 60 1.53 9.63 -5.19
N SER A 61 2.25 10.73 -5.44
CA SER A 61 3.30 10.82 -6.47
C SER A 61 4.47 9.86 -6.25
N GLU A 62 4.65 9.34 -5.04
CA GLU A 62 5.66 8.35 -4.70
C GLU A 62 5.11 6.92 -4.77
N GLY A 63 3.89 6.73 -5.29
CA GLY A 63 3.22 5.44 -5.34
C GLY A 63 2.80 4.92 -3.97
N VAL A 64 2.74 5.77 -2.95
CA VAL A 64 2.44 5.36 -1.57
C VAL A 64 1.01 5.69 -1.19
N ALA A 65 0.23 4.67 -0.86
CA ALA A 65 -1.06 4.82 -0.21
C ALA A 65 -0.86 4.79 1.32
N ARG A 66 -1.31 5.83 2.04
CA ARG A 66 -1.11 5.96 3.49
C ARG A 66 -2.42 5.86 4.26
N LEU A 67 -2.42 5.06 5.32
CA LEU A 67 -3.54 4.93 6.27
C LEU A 67 -3.10 5.30 7.68
N ASN A 68 -3.69 6.36 8.22
CA ASN A 68 -3.53 6.72 9.63
C ASN A 68 -4.36 5.76 10.51
N ILE A 69 -3.68 4.99 11.36
CA ILE A 69 -4.31 4.06 12.30
C ILE A 69 -4.26 4.70 13.69
N ASN A 70 -5.38 4.95 14.34
CA ASN A 70 -5.36 5.48 15.72
C ASN A 70 -5.43 4.32 16.72
N CYS A 71 -4.34 4.10 17.45
CA CYS A 71 -4.32 3.18 18.58
C CYS A 71 -4.98 3.88 19.77
N LYS A 72 -6.18 3.46 20.16
CA LYS A 72 -6.78 3.92 21.43
C LYS A 72 -6.11 3.15 22.58
N LYS A 73 -5.84 3.81 23.70
CA LYS A 73 -5.56 3.09 24.95
C LYS A 73 -6.85 2.38 25.36
N GLU A 74 -6.75 1.13 25.82
CA GLU A 74 -7.87 0.54 26.54
C GLU A 74 -8.15 1.40 27.78
N ASN A 75 -9.41 1.72 28.00
CA ASN A 75 -9.83 2.52 29.14
C ASN A 75 -9.76 1.61 30.39
N THR A 76 -8.62 1.59 31.08
CA THR A 76 -8.54 0.94 32.39
C THR A 76 -9.35 1.79 33.38
N LEU A 77 -10.35 1.15 34.01
CA LEU A 77 -11.21 1.74 35.05
C LEU A 77 -10.40 2.24 36.26
#